data_AF-A0A7L5JRN7-F1
#
_entry.id   AF-A0A7L5JRN7-F1
#
_cell.length_a   1.000
_cell.length_b   1.000
_cell.length_c   1.000
_cell.angle_alpha   90.00
_cell.angle_beta   90.00
_cell.angle_gamma   90.00
#
_symmetry.space_group_name_H-M   'P 1'
#
loop_
_entity.id
_entity.type
_entity.pdbx_description
1 polymer ?
#
loop_
_entity_poly.entity_id
_entity_poly.type
_entity_poly.pdbx_seq_one_letter_code
_entity_poly.pdbx_strand_id
1 'polypeptide(L)'
;MNILKKPQEDRRRFLLSGARAIGLAILGGLTWSAYLSEVKASSLILRPPAALDEDDFLSTCIKCGLCVEACPFDTLKLAKPGDNLPLGTPYFVPRNIPCYMCVDIPCVPICPTDALDEKKVKNKDGAFEIRQMQMGVAVVDIKSCIAFWGIQCDACYRACPLLGEAIEIVYEKNERTGKHAFLKPIVNTDICTGCGLCEKACVTEKPAIFVLPREVALGKAGDHYIKGWDETDEQRVKNANIEKTKTNINKDSAIDSLNSDMKDLLE
;
A
#
# COMPACT_ATOMS: atom_id res chain seq x y z
N MET A 1 44.35 -9.31 63.01
CA MET A 1 45.09 -8.63 61.92
C MET A 1 45.17 -9.60 60.74
N ASN A 2 44.39 -9.35 59.68
CA ASN A 2 44.68 -9.68 58.27
C ASN A 2 43.40 -9.57 57.44
N ILE A 3 43.11 -8.33 57.04
CA ILE A 3 42.25 -8.04 55.90
C ILE A 3 43.22 -7.70 54.77
N LEU A 4 43.59 -8.71 53.96
CA LEU A 4 44.25 -8.49 52.68
C LEU A 4 43.44 -9.24 51.62
N LYS A 5 42.31 -8.64 51.21
CA LYS A 5 41.70 -8.98 49.92
C LYS A 5 42.72 -8.66 48.83
N LYS A 6 43.19 -9.68 48.11
CA LYS A 6 44.18 -9.54 47.04
C LYS A 6 43.57 -8.68 45.90
N PRO A 7 44.17 -7.53 45.53
CA PRO A 7 43.64 -6.61 44.51
C PRO A 7 43.43 -7.23 43.11
N GLN A 8 44.05 -8.38 42.85
CA GLN A 8 44.00 -9.08 41.57
C GLN A 8 42.65 -9.77 41.29
N GLU A 9 41.94 -10.26 42.32
CA GLU A 9 40.62 -10.88 42.12
C GLU A 9 39.52 -9.87 41.77
N ASP A 10 39.57 -8.68 42.36
CA ASP A 10 38.56 -7.64 42.13
C ASP A 10 38.63 -7.06 40.71
N ARG A 11 39.82 -6.89 40.14
CA ARG A 11 39.99 -6.43 38.73
C ARG A 11 39.48 -7.46 37.72
N ARG A 12 39.78 -8.75 37.93
CA ARG A 12 39.31 -9.82 37.05
C ARG A 12 37.80 -9.98 37.10
N ARG A 13 37.20 -9.90 38.30
CA ARG A 13 35.74 -9.86 38.47
C ARG A 13 35.12 -8.65 37.79
N PHE A 14 35.70 -7.47 37.92
CA PHE A 14 35.20 -6.26 37.27
C PHE A 14 35.19 -6.39 35.74
N LEU A 15 36.28 -6.87 35.14
CA LEU A 15 36.36 -7.09 33.69
C LEU A 15 35.39 -8.17 33.20
N LEU A 16 35.25 -9.29 33.92
CA LEU A 16 34.30 -10.35 33.57
C LEU A 16 32.84 -9.89 33.70
N SER A 17 32.51 -9.13 34.74
CA SER A 17 31.18 -8.55 34.91
C SER A 17 30.87 -7.51 33.83
N GLY A 18 31.85 -6.68 33.44
CA GLY A 18 31.72 -5.74 32.33
C GLY A 18 31.48 -6.46 31.00
N ALA A 19 32.26 -7.50 30.68
CA ALA A 19 32.06 -8.30 29.47
C ALA A 19 30.69 -8.99 29.42
N ARG A 20 30.19 -9.49 30.56
CA ARG A 20 28.82 -10.07 30.66
C ARG A 20 27.75 -9.01 30.44
N ALA A 21 27.89 -7.82 31.03
CA ALA A 21 26.95 -6.73 30.83
C ALA A 21 26.91 -6.27 29.37
N ILE A 22 28.07 -6.16 28.72
CA ILE A 22 28.17 -5.85 27.29
C ILE A 22 27.52 -6.96 26.45
N GLY A 23 27.81 -8.23 26.75
CA GLY A 23 27.20 -9.37 26.04
C GLY A 23 25.66 -9.39 26.15
N LEU A 24 25.13 -9.12 27.35
CA LEU A 24 23.68 -9.00 27.57
C LEU A 24 23.08 -7.78 26.87
N ALA A 25 23.79 -6.64 26.85
CA ALA A 25 23.35 -5.45 26.12
C ALA A 25 23.34 -5.66 24.61
N ILE A 26 24.32 -6.39 24.06
CA ILE A 26 24.37 -6.74 22.64
C ILE A 26 23.24 -7.72 22.29
N LEU A 27 23.05 -8.78 23.07
CA LEU A 27 21.94 -9.72 22.85
C LEU A 27 20.58 -9.01 22.98
N GLY A 28 20.40 -8.18 24.00
CA GLY A 28 19.21 -7.35 24.18
C GLY A 28 18.99 -6.40 23.00
N GLY A 29 20.05 -5.72 22.54
CA GLY A 29 19.99 -4.82 21.40
C GLY A 29 19.67 -5.52 20.08
N LEU A 30 20.28 -6.70 19.83
CA LEU A 30 20.04 -7.48 18.61
C LEU A 30 18.64 -8.08 18.59
N THR A 31 18.17 -8.63 19.72
CA THR A 31 16.81 -9.18 19.84
C THR A 31 15.75 -8.08 19.70
N TRP A 32 15.96 -6.92 20.33
CA TRP A 32 15.08 -5.76 20.16
C TRP A 32 15.12 -5.20 18.74
N SER A 33 16.29 -5.13 18.11
CA SER A 33 16.44 -4.68 16.73
C SER A 33 15.72 -5.61 15.75
N ALA A 34 15.84 -6.93 15.92
CA ALA A 34 15.14 -7.92 15.10
C ALA A 34 13.62 -7.80 15.26
N TYR A 35 13.14 -7.60 16.49
CA TYR A 35 11.74 -7.34 16.76
C TYR A 35 11.23 -6.05 16.08
N LEU A 36 11.99 -4.95 16.17
CA LEU A 36 11.62 -3.69 15.51
C LEU A 36 11.59 -3.78 13.99
N SER A 37 12.51 -4.53 13.37
CA SER A 37 12.51 -4.71 11.91
C SER A 37 11.27 -5.44 11.42
N GLU A 38 10.74 -6.39 12.19
CA GLU A 38 9.54 -7.15 11.82
C GLU A 38 8.26 -6.31 11.99
N VAL A 39 8.25 -5.38 12.95
CA VAL A 39 7.11 -4.47 13.18
C VAL A 39 7.00 -3.39 12.07
N LYS A 40 8.11 -3.00 11.44
CA LYS A 40 8.14 -1.96 10.39
C LYS A 40 8.01 -2.47 8.96
N ALA A 41 7.96 -3.78 8.75
CA ALA A 41 8.12 -4.34 7.41
C ALA A 41 6.78 -4.60 6.69
N SER A 42 6.77 -4.12 5.43
CA SER A 42 5.84 -4.35 4.32
C SER A 42 4.83 -3.23 4.08
N SER A 43 5.12 -2.43 3.07
CA SER A 43 4.17 -1.51 2.41
C SER A 43 3.22 -2.21 1.45
N LEU A 44 3.31 -3.55 1.31
CA LEU A 44 2.57 -4.32 0.30
C LEU A 44 1.50 -5.22 0.93
N ILE A 45 1.08 -4.92 2.16
CA ILE A 45 0.11 -5.73 2.91
C ILE A 45 -1.30 -5.31 2.54
N LEU A 46 -2.14 -6.28 2.19
CA LEU A 46 -3.58 -6.05 2.04
C LEU A 46 -4.29 -6.36 3.36
N ARG A 47 -4.99 -5.35 3.87
CA ARG A 47 -5.77 -5.42 5.11
C ARG A 47 -7.22 -5.84 4.84
N PRO A 48 -7.94 -6.37 5.85
CA PRO A 48 -9.37 -6.65 5.75
C PRO A 48 -10.17 -5.43 5.27
N PRO A 49 -11.40 -5.62 4.78
CA PRO A 49 -12.26 -4.50 4.40
C PRO A 49 -12.47 -3.56 5.60
N ALA A 50 -12.66 -2.27 5.29
CA ALA A 50 -12.90 -1.22 6.28
C ALA A 50 -11.74 -0.93 7.24
N ALA A 51 -10.53 -1.41 6.98
CA ALA A 51 -9.37 -1.05 7.79
C ALA A 51 -9.13 0.46 7.81
N LEU A 52 -8.66 0.96 8.97
CA LEU A 52 -8.06 2.28 9.06
C LEU A 52 -6.77 2.36 8.22
N ASP A 53 -6.25 3.57 8.05
CA ASP A 53 -4.96 3.77 7.41
C ASP A 53 -3.89 3.06 8.25
N GLU A 54 -2.82 2.56 7.62
CA GLU A 54 -1.92 1.56 8.23
C GLU A 54 -1.40 1.96 9.63
N ASP A 55 -0.98 3.21 9.83
CA ASP A 55 -0.49 3.68 11.15
C ASP A 55 -1.58 3.69 12.23
N ASP A 56 -2.79 4.15 11.86
CA ASP A 56 -3.95 4.18 12.76
C ASP A 56 -4.46 2.76 13.04
N PHE A 57 -4.44 1.90 12.03
CA PHE A 57 -4.79 0.49 12.16
C PHE A 57 -3.85 -0.23 13.14
N LEU A 58 -2.54 -0.04 13.00
CA LEU A 58 -1.54 -0.68 13.86
C LEU A 58 -1.62 -0.21 15.31
N SER A 59 -1.98 1.04 15.55
CA SER A 59 -2.15 1.59 16.91
C SER A 59 -3.47 1.16 17.57
N THR A 60 -4.52 0.92 16.77
CA THR A 60 -5.87 0.60 17.26
C THR A 60 -6.14 -0.91 17.37
N CYS A 61 -5.47 -1.72 16.54
CA CYS A 61 -5.67 -3.17 16.52
C CYS A 61 -5.06 -3.84 17.77
N ILE A 62 -5.91 -4.44 18.61
CA ILE A 62 -5.48 -5.22 19.78
C ILE A 62 -5.11 -6.68 19.45
N LYS A 63 -5.05 -7.05 18.15
CA LYS A 63 -4.57 -8.36 17.70
C LYS A 63 -5.37 -9.55 18.26
N CYS A 64 -6.67 -9.35 18.46
CA CYS A 64 -7.56 -10.36 19.06
C CYS A 64 -7.91 -11.53 18.12
N GLY A 65 -7.76 -11.36 16.80
CA GLY A 65 -8.05 -12.41 15.82
C GLY A 65 -9.53 -12.63 15.48
N LEU A 66 -10.46 -11.91 16.13
CA LEU A 66 -11.90 -12.10 15.91
C LEU A 66 -12.34 -11.91 14.45
N CYS A 67 -11.72 -10.98 13.71
CA CYS A 67 -12.00 -10.79 12.29
C CYS A 67 -11.61 -12.01 11.43
N VAL A 68 -10.56 -12.74 11.82
CA VAL A 68 -10.09 -13.94 11.15
C VAL A 68 -11.07 -15.09 11.38
N GLU A 69 -11.50 -15.28 12.63
CA GLU A 69 -12.49 -16.31 12.99
C GLU A 69 -13.86 -16.05 12.35
N ALA A 70 -14.27 -14.78 12.25
CA ALA A 70 -15.53 -14.41 11.63
C ALA A 70 -15.52 -14.52 10.09
N CYS A 71 -14.37 -14.73 9.45
CA CYS A 71 -14.28 -14.85 8.00
C CYS A 71 -14.72 -16.24 7.54
N PRO A 72 -15.84 -16.38 6.79
CA PRO A 72 -16.38 -17.69 6.43
C PRO A 72 -15.55 -18.44 5.37
N PHE A 73 -14.58 -17.78 4.75
CA PHE A 73 -13.79 -18.31 3.63
C PHE A 73 -12.31 -18.50 3.95
N ASP A 74 -11.90 -18.32 5.22
CA ASP A 74 -10.49 -18.38 5.64
C ASP A 74 -9.55 -17.46 4.82
N THR A 75 -10.10 -16.35 4.29
CA THR A 75 -9.35 -15.36 3.52
C THR A 75 -8.30 -14.68 4.39
N LEU A 76 -8.70 -14.28 5.61
CA LEU A 76 -7.86 -13.53 6.53
C LEU A 76 -6.95 -14.47 7.32
N LYS A 77 -5.72 -14.02 7.58
CA LYS A 77 -4.72 -14.73 8.38
C LYS A 77 -4.04 -13.76 9.33
N LEU A 78 -3.61 -14.25 10.48
CA LEU A 78 -2.76 -13.49 11.39
C LEU A 78 -1.29 -13.63 10.99
N ALA A 79 -0.58 -12.49 10.95
CA ALA A 79 0.86 -12.43 10.75
C ALA A 79 1.60 -13.19 11.87
N LYS A 80 2.46 -14.13 11.46
CA LYS A 80 3.28 -14.96 12.36
C LYS A 80 4.73 -14.46 12.36
N PRO A 81 5.51 -14.78 13.41
CA PRO A 81 6.95 -14.54 13.41
C PRO A 81 7.62 -15.19 12.19
N GLY A 82 8.39 -14.42 11.45
CA GLY A 82 9.04 -14.82 10.20
C GLY A 82 8.31 -14.39 8.92
N ASP A 83 7.08 -13.88 9.02
CA ASP A 83 6.33 -13.42 7.84
C ASP A 83 6.85 -12.06 7.31
N ASN A 84 7.66 -11.33 8.09
CA ASN A 84 8.05 -9.93 7.82
C ASN A 84 6.82 -9.01 7.69
N LEU A 85 5.82 -9.25 8.54
CA LEU A 85 4.58 -8.49 8.65
C LEU A 85 4.37 -8.08 10.11
N PRO A 86 3.62 -7.01 10.39
CA PRO A 86 3.32 -6.60 11.76
C PRO A 86 2.66 -7.74 12.55
N LEU A 87 3.38 -8.28 13.53
CA LEU A 87 3.00 -9.51 14.24
C LEU A 87 1.59 -9.42 14.83
N GLY A 88 0.80 -10.48 14.62
CA GLY A 88 -0.55 -10.63 15.16
C GLY A 88 -1.61 -9.77 14.48
N THR A 89 -1.28 -9.10 13.38
CA THR A 89 -2.26 -8.31 12.62
C THR A 89 -2.86 -9.12 11.46
N PRO A 90 -4.14 -8.89 11.10
CA PRO A 90 -4.78 -9.61 10.02
C PRO A 90 -4.34 -9.11 8.64
N TYR A 91 -4.15 -10.02 7.71
CA TYR A 91 -3.86 -9.76 6.30
C TYR A 91 -4.45 -10.86 5.41
N PHE A 92 -4.46 -10.66 4.09
CA PHE A 92 -4.77 -11.73 3.14
C PHE A 92 -3.88 -11.67 1.91
N VAL A 93 -3.84 -12.79 1.19
CA VAL A 93 -3.05 -12.93 -0.04
C VAL A 93 -3.99 -13.33 -1.19
N PRO A 94 -4.37 -12.38 -2.07
CA PRO A 94 -5.30 -12.58 -3.18
C PRO A 94 -5.07 -13.85 -4.01
N ARG A 95 -3.81 -14.12 -4.41
CA ARG A 95 -3.45 -15.29 -5.21
C ARG A 95 -3.79 -16.63 -4.55
N ASN A 96 -3.78 -16.67 -3.21
CA ASN A 96 -4.11 -17.88 -2.45
C ASN A 96 -5.61 -17.99 -2.23
N ILE A 97 -6.16 -17.09 -1.40
CA ILE A 97 -7.57 -17.02 -1.04
C ILE A 97 -7.95 -15.53 -1.07
N PRO A 98 -8.69 -15.07 -2.10
CA PRO A 98 -9.13 -13.69 -2.19
C PRO A 98 -10.30 -13.40 -1.23
N CYS A 99 -10.68 -12.14 -1.12
CA CYS A 99 -11.92 -11.75 -0.44
C CYS A 99 -13.11 -12.00 -1.36
N TYR A 100 -14.08 -12.78 -0.88
CA TYR A 100 -15.31 -13.12 -1.63
C TYR A 100 -16.45 -12.09 -1.46
N MET A 101 -16.18 -10.96 -0.80
CA MET A 101 -17.12 -9.83 -0.68
C MET A 101 -18.49 -10.24 -0.10
N CYS A 102 -18.49 -10.80 1.12
CA CYS A 102 -19.72 -11.17 1.83
C CYS A 102 -20.67 -9.97 1.96
N VAL A 103 -21.98 -10.19 1.82
CA VAL A 103 -23.01 -9.13 1.85
C VAL A 103 -23.07 -8.44 3.22
N ASP A 104 -22.88 -9.19 4.29
CA ASP A 104 -22.97 -8.77 5.69
C ASP A 104 -21.60 -8.44 6.32
N ILE A 105 -20.50 -8.65 5.57
CA ILE A 105 -19.13 -8.31 5.97
C ILE A 105 -18.79 -8.71 7.42
N PRO A 106 -18.98 -9.98 7.84
CA PRO A 106 -18.96 -10.37 9.25
C PRO A 106 -17.63 -10.10 9.96
N CYS A 107 -16.54 -9.96 9.21
CA CYS A 107 -15.21 -9.64 9.75
C CYS A 107 -15.06 -8.21 10.29
N VAL A 108 -15.93 -7.26 9.89
CA VAL A 108 -15.86 -5.85 10.30
C VAL A 108 -16.59 -5.57 11.62
N PRO A 109 -17.91 -5.86 11.76
CA PRO A 109 -18.68 -5.47 12.95
C PRO A 109 -18.25 -6.23 14.22
N ILE A 110 -17.49 -7.32 14.09
CA ILE A 110 -16.93 -8.05 15.23
C ILE A 110 -15.71 -7.35 15.86
N CYS A 111 -15.16 -6.32 15.22
CA CYS A 111 -13.99 -5.61 15.73
C CYS A 111 -14.34 -4.82 17.01
N PRO A 112 -13.75 -5.14 18.17
CA PRO A 112 -14.10 -4.47 19.42
C PRO A 112 -13.44 -3.10 19.61
N THR A 113 -12.46 -2.75 18.77
CA THR A 113 -11.66 -1.51 18.89
C THR A 113 -11.85 -0.54 17.75
N ASP A 114 -12.78 -0.81 16.82
CA ASP A 114 -12.99 0.00 15.61
C ASP A 114 -11.73 0.15 14.73
N ALA A 115 -10.76 -0.77 14.83
CA ALA A 115 -9.65 -0.85 13.89
C ALA A 115 -10.14 -1.16 12.46
N LEU A 116 -11.30 -1.83 12.36
CA LEU A 116 -12.10 -1.95 11.14
C LEU A 116 -13.34 -1.05 11.33
N ASP A 117 -13.36 0.09 10.66
CA ASP A 117 -14.42 1.08 10.83
C ASP A 117 -15.63 0.72 9.97
N GLU A 118 -16.68 0.22 10.61
CA GLU A 118 -17.94 -0.16 9.96
C GLU A 118 -18.56 0.97 9.12
N LYS A 119 -18.29 2.24 9.46
CA LYS A 119 -18.80 3.39 8.69
C LYS A 119 -18.20 3.47 7.29
N LYS A 120 -16.98 2.95 7.09
CA LYS A 120 -16.32 2.93 5.77
C LYS A 120 -17.01 1.96 4.79
N VAL A 121 -17.84 1.04 5.27
CA VAL A 121 -18.50 0.02 4.45
C VAL A 121 -20.04 0.07 4.51
N LYS A 122 -20.58 1.14 5.10
CA LYS A 122 -22.01 1.42 5.16
C LYS A 122 -22.41 2.58 4.26
N ASN A 123 -23.54 2.40 3.58
CA ASN A 123 -24.16 3.46 2.81
C ASN A 123 -24.90 4.47 3.72
N LYS A 124 -25.48 5.52 3.11
CA LYS A 124 -26.25 6.56 3.83
C LYS A 124 -27.47 6.02 4.58
N ASP A 125 -28.01 4.89 4.13
CA ASP A 125 -29.17 4.22 4.71
C ASP A 125 -28.78 3.24 5.85
N GLY A 126 -27.48 3.12 6.15
CA GLY A 126 -26.94 2.26 7.20
C GLY A 126 -26.78 0.78 6.80
N ALA A 127 -27.04 0.43 5.54
CA ALA A 127 -26.84 -0.91 5.00
C ALA A 127 -25.40 -1.11 4.49
N PHE A 128 -24.90 -2.34 4.59
CA PHE A 128 -23.58 -2.69 4.07
C PHE A 128 -23.53 -2.60 2.54
N GLU A 129 -22.46 -2.00 2.03
CA GLU A 129 -22.26 -1.76 0.60
C GLU A 129 -20.91 -2.32 0.14
N ILE A 130 -20.96 -3.31 -0.74
CA ILE A 130 -19.78 -4.02 -1.24
C ILE A 130 -18.80 -3.10 -1.97
N ARG A 131 -19.30 -2.05 -2.64
CA ARG A 131 -18.49 -1.08 -3.40
C ARG A 131 -17.58 -0.23 -2.51
N GLN A 132 -17.90 -0.10 -1.23
CA GLN A 132 -17.13 0.74 -0.31
C GLN A 132 -15.97 -0.01 0.36
N MET A 133 -15.81 -1.32 0.11
CA MET A 133 -14.74 -2.14 0.66
C MET A 133 -13.39 -1.81 0.02
N GLN A 134 -12.75 -0.70 0.40
CA GLN A 134 -11.47 -0.26 -0.16
C GLN A 134 -10.27 -0.97 0.51
N MET A 135 -9.97 -2.21 0.09
CA MET A 135 -8.80 -2.98 0.57
C MET A 135 -7.52 -2.73 -0.23
N GLY A 136 -7.66 -2.37 -1.51
CA GLY A 136 -6.53 -2.17 -2.43
C GLY A 136 -6.99 -1.80 -3.84
N VAL A 137 -6.06 -1.83 -4.80
CA VAL A 137 -6.32 -1.58 -6.22
C VAL A 137 -5.66 -2.67 -7.06
N ALA A 138 -6.38 -3.20 -8.05
CA ALA A 138 -5.82 -4.11 -9.03
C ALA A 138 -5.00 -3.35 -10.09
N VAL A 139 -3.79 -3.82 -10.37
CA VAL A 139 -2.88 -3.26 -11.37
C VAL A 139 -2.57 -4.34 -12.40
N VAL A 140 -2.60 -3.97 -13.68
CA VAL A 140 -2.35 -4.88 -14.80
C VAL A 140 -0.95 -4.66 -15.36
N ASP A 141 -0.14 -5.72 -15.38
CA ASP A 141 1.07 -5.79 -16.19
C ASP A 141 0.71 -6.09 -17.66
N ILE A 142 0.71 -5.02 -18.43
CA ILE A 142 0.40 -5.02 -19.87
C ILE A 142 1.30 -5.99 -20.64
N LYS A 143 2.58 -6.14 -20.25
CA LYS A 143 3.53 -6.97 -21.01
C LYS A 143 3.32 -8.45 -20.79
N SER A 144 2.90 -8.85 -19.60
CA SER A 144 2.66 -10.27 -19.26
C SER A 144 1.22 -10.70 -19.50
N CYS A 145 0.28 -9.76 -19.64
CA CYS A 145 -1.12 -10.07 -19.84
C CYS A 145 -1.40 -10.57 -21.27
N ILE A 146 -1.80 -11.85 -21.37
CA ILE A 146 -2.09 -12.51 -22.65
C ILE A 146 -3.22 -11.84 -23.45
N ALA A 147 -4.12 -11.10 -22.78
CA ALA A 147 -5.17 -10.34 -23.45
C ALA A 147 -4.59 -9.19 -24.31
N PHE A 148 -3.49 -8.58 -23.88
CA PHE A 148 -2.75 -7.58 -24.65
C PHE A 148 -1.94 -8.20 -25.79
N TRP A 149 -1.70 -9.52 -25.78
CA TRP A 149 -1.08 -10.24 -26.89
C TRP A 149 -2.09 -10.61 -28.00
N GLY A 150 -3.38 -10.35 -27.78
CA GLY A 150 -4.46 -10.64 -28.70
C GLY A 150 -5.10 -12.01 -28.51
N ILE A 151 -4.82 -12.68 -27.40
CA ILE A 151 -5.56 -13.87 -26.97
C ILE A 151 -6.88 -13.43 -26.32
N GLN A 152 -7.99 -14.08 -26.64
CA GLN A 152 -9.31 -13.76 -26.08
C GLN A 152 -9.44 -14.28 -24.65
N CYS A 153 -8.76 -13.62 -23.71
CA CYS A 153 -8.83 -13.90 -22.29
C CYS A 153 -9.59 -12.77 -21.57
N ASP A 154 -10.67 -13.12 -20.88
CA ASP A 154 -11.48 -12.22 -20.05
C ASP A 154 -11.68 -12.78 -18.62
N ALA A 155 -10.79 -13.68 -18.20
CA ALA A 155 -10.89 -14.37 -16.91
C ALA A 155 -10.96 -13.41 -15.70
N CYS A 156 -10.11 -12.38 -15.69
CA CYS A 156 -10.12 -11.38 -14.62
C CYS A 156 -11.40 -10.53 -14.60
N TYR A 157 -11.94 -10.21 -15.78
CA TYR A 157 -13.17 -9.45 -15.94
C TYR A 157 -14.38 -10.26 -15.44
N ARG A 158 -14.50 -11.53 -15.85
CA ARG A 158 -15.59 -12.42 -15.40
C ARG A 158 -15.52 -12.78 -13.92
N ALA A 159 -14.33 -12.80 -13.34
CA ALA A 159 -14.14 -13.07 -11.91
C ALA A 159 -14.46 -11.86 -11.02
N CYS A 160 -14.58 -10.65 -11.60
CA CYS A 160 -14.87 -9.44 -10.83
C CYS A 160 -16.34 -9.42 -10.39
N PRO A 161 -16.65 -9.24 -9.09
CA PRO A 161 -18.03 -9.06 -8.62
C PRO A 161 -18.68 -7.77 -9.13
N LEU A 162 -17.87 -6.76 -9.46
CA LEU A 162 -18.28 -5.46 -10.01
C LEU A 162 -17.98 -5.42 -11.51
N LEU A 163 -18.47 -6.44 -12.22
CA LEU A 163 -18.22 -6.66 -13.64
C LEU A 163 -18.73 -5.49 -14.49
N GLY A 164 -17.88 -4.94 -15.34
CA GLY A 164 -18.23 -3.77 -16.18
C GLY A 164 -18.13 -2.43 -15.46
N GLU A 165 -17.90 -2.43 -14.15
CA GLU A 165 -17.71 -1.21 -13.35
C GLU A 165 -16.25 -1.09 -12.89
N ALA A 166 -15.75 -2.06 -12.11
CA ALA A 166 -14.39 -2.03 -11.58
C ALA A 166 -13.33 -2.49 -12.59
N ILE A 167 -13.72 -3.41 -13.49
CA ILE A 167 -12.90 -3.84 -14.62
C ILE A 167 -13.77 -3.72 -15.86
N GLU A 168 -13.26 -3.01 -16.86
CA GLU A 168 -13.90 -2.81 -18.16
C GLU A 168 -12.99 -3.37 -19.26
N ILE A 169 -13.59 -3.87 -20.34
CA ILE A 169 -12.86 -4.42 -21.49
C ILE A 169 -12.89 -3.39 -22.60
N VAL A 170 -11.71 -2.88 -22.97
CA VAL A 170 -11.53 -2.04 -24.15
C VAL A 170 -11.18 -2.91 -25.34
N TYR A 171 -12.06 -2.86 -26.34
CA TYR A 171 -11.91 -3.55 -27.61
C TYR A 171 -11.07 -2.73 -28.56
N GLU A 172 -9.93 -3.27 -28.99
CA GLU A 172 -9.07 -2.62 -29.99
C GLU A 172 -8.81 -3.58 -31.15
N LYS A 173 -8.83 -3.06 -32.38
CA LYS A 173 -8.59 -3.89 -33.57
C LYS A 173 -7.14 -4.39 -33.57
N ASN A 174 -6.95 -5.69 -33.76
CA ASN A 174 -5.61 -6.24 -33.94
C ASN A 174 -5.14 -6.00 -35.38
N GLU A 175 -4.24 -5.04 -35.56
CA GLU A 175 -3.70 -4.69 -36.89
C GLU A 175 -2.97 -5.86 -37.57
N ARG A 176 -2.26 -6.69 -36.79
CA ARG A 176 -1.49 -7.83 -37.30
C ARG A 176 -2.37 -8.91 -37.94
N THR A 177 -3.53 -9.20 -37.34
CA THR A 177 -4.41 -10.28 -37.83
C THR A 177 -5.63 -9.79 -38.59
N GLY A 178 -6.01 -8.51 -38.43
CA GLY A 178 -7.15 -7.87 -39.09
C GLY A 178 -8.53 -8.44 -38.75
N LYS A 179 -8.60 -9.57 -38.02
CA LYS A 179 -9.84 -10.34 -37.75
C LYS A 179 -10.20 -10.43 -36.26
N HIS A 180 -9.22 -10.35 -35.37
CA HIS A 180 -9.45 -10.45 -33.93
C HIS A 180 -9.35 -9.07 -33.26
N ALA A 181 -10.08 -8.87 -32.16
CA ALA A 181 -9.93 -7.70 -31.30
C ALA A 181 -9.11 -8.07 -30.06
N PHE A 182 -8.28 -7.15 -29.59
CA PHE A 182 -7.72 -7.20 -28.25
C PHE A 182 -8.83 -6.95 -27.23
N LEU A 183 -8.83 -7.70 -26.13
CA LEU A 183 -9.76 -7.54 -25.01
C LEU A 183 -8.99 -6.95 -23.83
N LYS A 184 -8.60 -5.68 -23.92
CA LYS A 184 -7.68 -5.07 -22.93
C LYS A 184 -8.46 -4.78 -21.63
N PRO A 185 -8.16 -5.44 -20.50
CA PRO A 185 -8.78 -5.10 -19.23
C PRO A 185 -8.22 -3.77 -18.72
N ILE A 186 -9.09 -2.81 -18.45
CA ILE A 186 -8.79 -1.55 -17.77
C ILE A 186 -9.47 -1.59 -16.41
N VAL A 187 -8.72 -1.25 -15.36
CA VAL A 187 -9.22 -1.23 -13.98
C VAL A 187 -9.61 0.20 -13.63
N ASN A 188 -10.85 0.40 -13.19
CA ASN A 188 -11.30 1.65 -12.62
C ASN A 188 -10.91 1.71 -11.14
N THR A 189 -9.97 2.59 -10.79
CA THR A 189 -9.37 2.70 -9.45
C THR A 189 -10.32 3.25 -8.38
N ASP A 190 -11.36 3.95 -8.79
CA ASP A 190 -12.34 4.57 -7.86
C ASP A 190 -13.37 3.54 -7.40
N ILE A 191 -13.66 2.55 -8.25
CA ILE A 191 -14.63 1.47 -7.98
C ILE A 191 -13.94 0.20 -7.49
N CYS A 192 -12.69 -0.05 -7.90
CA CYS A 192 -11.95 -1.23 -7.50
C CYS A 192 -11.80 -1.32 -5.98
N THR A 193 -12.33 -2.39 -5.40
CA THR A 193 -12.29 -2.70 -3.96
C THR A 193 -10.99 -3.38 -3.54
N GLY A 194 -10.25 -3.96 -4.49
CA GLY A 194 -9.04 -4.73 -4.19
C GLY A 194 -9.33 -6.11 -3.56
N CYS A 195 -10.48 -6.72 -3.85
CA CYS A 195 -10.85 -8.03 -3.30
C CYS A 195 -9.93 -9.18 -3.73
N GLY A 196 -9.23 -9.04 -4.86
CA GLY A 196 -8.23 -10.02 -5.30
C GLY A 196 -8.74 -11.20 -6.14
N LEU A 197 -10.06 -11.27 -6.40
CA LEU A 197 -10.64 -12.34 -7.24
C LEU A 197 -10.04 -12.37 -8.65
N CYS A 198 -9.72 -11.21 -9.20
CA CYS A 198 -9.06 -11.09 -10.51
C CYS A 198 -7.63 -11.66 -10.53
N GLU A 199 -6.86 -11.48 -9.46
CA GLU A 199 -5.50 -12.02 -9.31
C GLU A 199 -5.53 -13.55 -9.18
N LYS A 200 -6.52 -14.08 -8.44
CA LYS A 200 -6.75 -15.52 -8.34
C LYS A 200 -7.13 -16.14 -9.68
N ALA A 201 -8.01 -15.48 -10.43
CA ALA A 201 -8.53 -15.96 -11.70
C ALA A 201 -7.51 -15.87 -12.86
N CYS A 202 -6.43 -15.12 -12.68
CA CYS A 202 -5.42 -14.94 -13.72
C CYS A 202 -4.74 -16.28 -14.07
N VAL A 203 -4.82 -16.66 -15.35
CA VAL A 203 -4.35 -17.95 -15.88
C VAL A 203 -2.84 -18.00 -16.14
N THR A 204 -2.13 -16.88 -16.00
CA THR A 204 -0.68 -16.84 -16.17
C THR A 204 0.02 -17.47 -14.95
N GLU A 205 1.25 -17.96 -15.16
CA GLU A 205 2.07 -18.60 -14.11
C GLU A 205 2.24 -17.67 -12.90
N LYS A 206 2.78 -16.48 -13.15
CA LYS A 206 2.70 -15.33 -12.25
C LYS A 206 1.56 -14.43 -12.73
N PRO A 207 0.63 -14.01 -11.85
CA PRO A 207 -0.55 -13.26 -12.26
C PRO A 207 -0.14 -11.93 -12.92
N ALA A 208 -0.65 -11.69 -14.13
CA ALA A 208 -0.45 -10.43 -14.86
C ALA A 208 -1.37 -9.30 -14.36
N ILE A 209 -2.30 -9.60 -13.45
CA ILE A 209 -3.09 -8.63 -12.71
C ILE A 209 -2.96 -8.96 -11.23
N PHE A 210 -2.54 -8.00 -10.42
CA PHE A 210 -2.28 -8.20 -8.99
C PHE A 210 -2.77 -7.01 -8.19
N VAL A 211 -3.14 -7.24 -6.93
CA VAL A 211 -3.68 -6.19 -6.05
C VAL A 211 -2.59 -5.63 -5.16
N LEU A 212 -2.53 -4.30 -5.08
CA LEU A 212 -1.63 -3.56 -4.19
C LEU A 212 -2.42 -2.63 -3.27
N PRO A 213 -1.86 -2.25 -2.11
CA PRO A 213 -2.43 -1.20 -1.27
C PRO A 213 -2.62 0.11 -2.04
N ARG A 214 -3.66 0.87 -1.71
CA ARG A 214 -4.02 2.09 -2.45
C ARG A 214 -2.88 3.12 -2.41
N GLU A 215 -2.20 3.28 -1.28
CA GLU A 215 -1.07 4.21 -1.16
C GLU A 215 0.14 3.83 -2.01
N VAL A 216 0.30 2.55 -2.38
CA VAL A 216 1.40 2.08 -3.24
C VAL A 216 1.01 2.12 -4.71
N ALA A 217 -0.23 1.76 -5.03
CA ALA A 217 -0.68 1.65 -6.42
C ALA A 217 -0.97 3.01 -7.07
N LEU A 218 -1.50 3.97 -6.31
CA LEU A 218 -2.02 5.21 -6.85
C LEU A 218 -1.00 6.36 -6.76
N GLY A 219 -0.86 7.09 -7.87
CA GLY A 219 -0.08 8.32 -7.91
C GLY A 219 -0.83 9.51 -7.30
N LYS A 220 -0.09 10.57 -6.96
CA LYS A 220 -0.64 11.88 -6.53
C LYS A 220 -0.15 12.96 -7.49
N ALA A 221 -1.07 13.73 -8.07
CA ALA A 221 -0.75 14.77 -9.06
C ALA A 221 -0.09 16.02 -8.46
N GLY A 222 -0.10 16.18 -7.13
CA GLY A 222 0.41 17.38 -6.45
C GLY A 222 -0.52 18.59 -6.61
N ASP A 223 -0.21 19.68 -5.90
CA ASP A 223 -1.09 20.84 -5.80
C ASP A 223 -1.01 21.78 -7.02
N HIS A 224 -0.03 21.56 -7.90
CA HIS A 224 0.20 22.39 -9.08
C HIS A 224 -0.56 21.92 -10.33
N TYR A 225 -1.00 20.65 -10.35
CA TYR A 225 -1.73 20.06 -11.47
C TYR A 225 -3.16 19.83 -11.04
N ILE A 226 -4.05 20.71 -11.48
CA ILE A 226 -5.44 20.77 -11.04
C ILE A 226 -6.36 20.60 -12.23
N LYS A 227 -7.37 19.76 -12.07
CA LYS A 227 -8.45 19.58 -13.03
C LYS A 227 -9.41 20.75 -12.88
N GLY A 228 -9.29 21.75 -13.75
CA GLY A 228 -10.15 22.95 -13.73
C GLY A 228 -11.65 22.69 -13.99
N TRP A 229 -12.05 21.44 -14.25
CA TRP A 229 -13.45 21.02 -14.41
C TRP A 229 -13.99 20.22 -13.22
N ASP A 230 -13.18 19.98 -12.18
CA ASP A 230 -13.57 19.27 -10.96
C ASP A 230 -13.49 20.24 -9.78
N GLU A 231 -14.65 20.66 -9.27
CA GLU A 231 -14.75 21.61 -8.15
C GLU A 231 -14.03 21.12 -6.90
N THR A 232 -13.95 19.81 -6.67
CA THR A 232 -13.26 19.25 -5.50
C THR A 232 -11.75 19.32 -5.65
N ASP A 233 -11.24 19.07 -6.86
CA ASP A 233 -9.82 19.15 -7.19
C ASP A 233 -9.34 20.61 -7.22
N GLU A 234 -10.20 21.55 -7.64
CA GLU A 234 -9.90 22.99 -7.65
C GLU A 234 -9.62 23.55 -6.26
N GLN A 235 -10.22 22.98 -5.20
CA GLN A 235 -9.92 23.40 -3.84
C GLN A 235 -8.45 23.14 -3.43
N ARG A 236 -7.75 22.23 -4.11
CA ARG A 236 -6.34 21.92 -3.85
C ARG A 236 -5.40 23.09 -4.18
N VAL A 237 -5.82 24.05 -5.02
CA VAL A 237 -5.05 25.29 -5.29
C VAL A 237 -4.68 25.99 -3.97
N LYS A 238 -5.56 25.93 -2.96
CA LYS A 238 -5.35 26.61 -1.67
C LYS A 238 -4.11 26.13 -0.93
N ASN A 239 -3.65 24.91 -1.20
CA ASN A 239 -2.47 24.31 -0.57
C ASN A 239 -1.19 24.57 -1.36
N ALA A 240 -1.30 25.08 -2.61
CA ALA A 240 -0.15 25.33 -3.46
C ALA A 240 0.70 26.49 -2.91
N ASN A 241 1.88 26.15 -2.37
CA ASN A 241 2.89 27.15 -2.04
C ASN A 241 3.57 27.63 -3.32
N ILE A 242 3.42 28.92 -3.63
CA ILE A 242 4.12 29.57 -4.72
C ILE A 242 5.40 30.17 -4.15
N GLU A 243 6.54 29.54 -4.43
CA GLU A 243 7.83 30.21 -4.27
C GLU A 243 7.92 31.34 -5.29
N LYS A 244 7.63 32.57 -4.85
CA LYS A 244 7.78 33.76 -5.68
C LYS A 244 9.27 34.11 -5.77
N THR A 245 9.99 33.50 -6.70
CA THR A 245 11.34 33.93 -7.05
C THR A 245 11.25 35.31 -7.68
N LYS A 246 11.56 36.35 -6.91
CA LYS A 246 11.77 37.69 -7.46
C LYS A 246 13.15 37.72 -8.10
N THR A 247 13.24 37.37 -9.38
CA THR A 247 14.40 37.80 -10.18
C THR A 247 14.35 39.31 -10.26
N ASN A 248 15.43 39.97 -9.86
CA ASN A 248 15.58 41.39 -10.12
C ASN A 248 15.53 41.58 -11.64
N ILE A 249 14.64 42.44 -12.12
CA ILE A 249 14.61 42.83 -13.54
C ILE A 249 16.00 43.36 -13.89
N ASN A 250 16.59 42.86 -14.97
CA ASN A 250 17.89 43.34 -15.44
C ASN A 250 17.81 44.87 -15.58
N LYS A 251 18.78 45.60 -15.03
CA LYS A 251 18.80 47.07 -15.06
C LYS A 251 19.14 47.61 -16.45
N ASP A 252 19.68 46.75 -17.31
CA ASP A 252 20.05 47.08 -18.67
C ASP A 252 18.82 47.18 -19.58
N SER A 253 18.95 47.96 -20.66
CA SER A 253 17.89 48.03 -21.66
C SER A 253 17.68 46.65 -22.30
N ALA A 254 16.47 46.37 -22.79
CA ALA A 254 16.17 45.09 -23.42
C ALA A 254 17.12 44.76 -24.60
N ILE A 255 17.64 45.79 -25.28
CA ILE A 255 18.58 45.66 -26.39
C ILE A 255 19.98 45.32 -25.86
N ASP A 256 20.41 45.96 -24.78
CA ASP A 256 21.75 45.72 -24.20
C ASP A 256 21.82 44.34 -23.52
N SER A 257 20.74 43.89 -22.88
CA SER A 257 20.66 42.55 -22.27
C SER A 257 20.64 41.40 -23.28
N LEU A 258 20.28 41.65 -24.53
CA LEU A 258 20.30 40.65 -25.61
C LEU A 258 21.64 40.63 -26.34
N ASN A 259 22.43 41.71 -26.21
CA ASN A 259 23.73 41.89 -26.85
C ASN A 259 24.90 41.77 -25.86
N SER A 260 24.64 41.62 -24.57
CA SER A 260 25.67 41.26 -23.59
C SER A 260 26.07 39.81 -23.84
N ASP A 261 27.28 39.63 -24.38
CA ASP A 261 27.91 38.32 -24.48
C ASP A 261 27.85 37.64 -23.10
N MET A 262 27.70 36.32 -23.15
CA MET A 262 27.47 35.31 -22.09
C MET A 262 28.35 35.34 -20.82
N LYS A 263 29.07 36.43 -20.56
CA LYS A 263 30.01 36.69 -19.49
C LYS A 263 29.39 36.60 -18.09
N ASP A 264 28.09 36.90 -17.97
CA ASP A 264 27.35 36.89 -16.69
C ASP A 264 26.84 35.51 -16.26
N LEU A 265 27.02 34.45 -17.08
CA LEU A 265 26.59 33.08 -16.77
C LEU A 265 27.73 32.19 -16.23
N LEU A 266 28.92 32.75 -15.96
CA LEU A 266 30.11 32.03 -15.51
C LEU A 266 30.58 32.37 -14.08
N GLU A 267 29.77 33.09 -13.30
CA GLU A 267 29.97 33.26 -11.84
C GLU A 267 28.88 32.55 -11.02
#